data_AF-A0A6I6JM99-F1
#
_entry.id   AF-A0A6I6JM99-F1
#
_cell.length_a   1.000
_cell.length_b   1.000
_cell.length_c   1.000
_cell.angle_alpha   90.00
_cell.angle_beta   90.00
_cell.angle_gamma   90.00
#
_symmetry.space_group_name_H-M   'P 1'
#
loop_
_entity.id
_entity.type
_entity.pdbx_description
1 polymer ?
#
loop_
_entity_poly.entity_id
_entity_poly.type
_entity_poly.pdbx_seq_one_letter_code
_entity_poly.pdbx_strand_id
1 'polypeptide(L)' 'MENSNKNKKEEKSNWAIGGTTMIGIGVGLIYLQTSVLIFVASIIIGVGAGLIIAPVISLFEKDQS' A
#
# COMPACT_ATOMS: atom_id res chain seq x y z
N MET A 1 17.00 22.08 -12.35
CA MET A 1 16.90 21.17 -11.19
C MET A 1 15.46 20.64 -11.13
N GLU A 2 15.12 19.61 -11.91
CA GLU A 2 13.74 19.09 -12.03
C GLU A 2 13.60 17.62 -11.54
N ASN A 3 14.71 16.95 -11.23
CA ASN A 3 14.72 15.52 -10.89
C ASN A 3 14.43 15.19 -9.41
N SER A 4 14.33 16.17 -8.52
CA SER A 4 14.20 15.91 -7.09
C SER A 4 12.76 15.59 -6.64
N ASN A 5 11.75 16.02 -7.41
CA ASN A 5 10.34 15.93 -6.98
C ASN A 5 9.66 14.62 -7.42
N LYS A 6 9.98 14.10 -8.62
CA LYS A 6 9.46 12.80 -9.09
C LYS A 6 9.87 11.64 -8.18
N ASN A 7 11.14 11.60 -7.79
CA ASN A 7 11.66 10.57 -6.88
C ASN A 7 10.90 10.54 -5.55
N LYS A 8 10.59 11.70 -4.96
CA LYS A 8 9.82 11.76 -3.70
C LYS A 8 8.39 11.21 -3.84
N LYS A 9 7.70 11.47 -4.95
CA LYS A 9 6.35 10.93 -5.19
C LYS A 9 6.38 9.40 -5.32
N GLU A 10 7.33 8.88 -6.10
CA GLU A 10 7.50 7.45 -6.32
C GLU A 10 7.91 6.72 -5.03
N GLU A 11 8.80 7.31 -4.23
CA GLU A 11 9.18 6.81 -2.91
C GLU A 11 7.98 6.71 -1.97
N LYS A 12 7.13 7.76 -1.92
CA LYS A 12 5.95 7.80 -1.05
C LYS A 12 4.89 6.77 -1.46
N SER A 13 4.67 6.59 -2.77
CA SER A 13 3.78 5.55 -3.30
C SER A 13 4.30 4.14 -3.03
N ASN A 14 5.59 3.87 -3.25
CA ASN A 14 6.19 2.57 -2.92
C ASN A 14 6.12 2.27 -1.42
N TRP A 15 6.32 3.29 -0.58
CA TRP A 15 6.24 3.13 0.87
C TRP A 15 4.79 2.86 1.33
N ALA A 16 3.79 3.48 0.70
CA ALA A 16 2.38 3.20 0.95
C ALA A 16 2.01 1.74 0.60
N ILE A 17 2.44 1.25 -0.57
CA ILE A 17 2.20 -0.14 -0.99
C ILE A 17 2.90 -1.13 -0.04
N GLY A 18 4.16 -0.84 0.34
CA GLY A 18 4.90 -1.64 1.30
C GLY A 18 4.22 -1.68 2.67
N GLY A 19 3.74 -0.53 3.17
CA GLY A 19 3.04 -0.42 4.44
C GLY A 19 1.74 -1.19 4.48
N THR A 20 0.88 -1.05 3.47
CA THR A 20 -0.42 -1.76 3.45
C THR A 20 -0.25 -3.27 3.25
N THR A 21 0.77 -3.70 2.50
CA THR A 21 1.13 -5.11 2.37
C THR A 21 1.58 -5.68 3.72
N MET A 22 2.42 -4.95 4.45
CA MET A 22 2.88 -5.37 5.78
C MET A 22 1.73 -5.45 6.79
N ILE A 23 0.76 -4.54 6.72
CA ILE A 23 -0.48 -4.61 7.51
C ILE A 23 -1.30 -5.85 7.13
N GLY A 24 -1.47 -6.13 5.83
CA GLY A 24 -2.20 -7.31 5.34
C GLY A 24 -1.57 -8.64 5.80
N ILE A 25 -0.23 -8.70 5.80
CA ILE A 25 0.53 -9.84 6.36
C ILE A 25 0.35 -9.91 7.88
N GLY A 26 0.52 -8.78 8.59
CA GLY A 26 0.40 -8.73 10.05
C GLY A 26 -0.98 -9.21 10.54
N VAL A 27 -2.05 -8.69 9.95
CA VAL A 27 -3.42 -9.15 10.25
C VAL A 27 -3.60 -10.61 9.86
N GLY A 28 -3.09 -11.01 8.69
CA GLY A 28 -3.18 -12.40 8.23
C GLY A 28 -2.54 -13.40 9.17
N LEU A 29 -1.36 -13.09 9.71
CA LEU A 29 -0.63 -14.00 10.59
C LEU A 29 -1.39 -14.29 11.89
N ILE A 30 -2.20 -13.34 12.37
CA ILE A 30 -3.10 -13.54 13.52
C ILE A 30 -4.18 -14.59 13.18
N TYR A 31 -4.70 -14.56 11.96
CA TYR A 31 -5.76 -15.48 11.52
C TYR A 31 -5.25 -16.79 10.90
N LEU A 32 -3.94 -16.94 10.71
CA LEU A 32 -3.33 -18.13 10.12
C LEU A 32 -3.65 -19.40 10.94
N GLN A 33 -3.75 -19.27 12.26
CA GLN A 33 -4.10 -20.38 13.14
C GLN A 33 -5.57 -20.82 12.97
N THR A 34 -6.45 -19.93 12.52
CA THR A 34 -7.88 -20.20 12.31
C THR A 34 -8.15 -20.73 10.91
N SER A 35 -7.63 -20.06 9.88
CA SER A 35 -7.88 -20.42 8.49
C SER A 35 -6.87 -19.77 7.55
N VAL A 36 -6.19 -20.60 6.76
CA VAL A 36 -5.26 -20.16 5.72
C VAL A 36 -5.96 -19.29 4.65
N LEU A 37 -7.25 -19.50 4.41
CA LEU A 37 -8.01 -18.69 3.44
C LEU A 37 -8.14 -17.23 3.90
N ILE A 38 -8.29 -16.99 5.21
CA ILE A 38 -8.38 -15.63 5.77
C ILE A 38 -7.02 -14.93 5.67
N PHE A 39 -5.93 -15.67 5.88
CA PHE A 39 -4.57 -15.17 5.66
C PHE A 39 -4.34 -14.73 4.21
N VAL A 40 -4.74 -15.55 3.24
CA VAL A 40 -4.62 -15.17 1.82
C VAL A 40 -5.50 -13.97 1.49
N ALA A 41 -6.74 -13.93 2.01
CA ALA A 41 -7.65 -12.80 1.82
C ALA A 41 -7.07 -11.49 2.38
N SER A 42 -6.46 -11.50 3.57
CA SER A 42 -5.88 -10.29 4.17
C SER A 42 -4.67 -9.77 3.39
N ILE A 43 -3.85 -10.65 2.81
CA ILE A 43 -2.75 -10.25 1.92
C ILE A 43 -3.29 -9.61 0.64
N ILE A 44 -4.29 -10.23 0.00
CA ILE A 44 -4.92 -9.69 -1.21
C ILE A 44 -5.54 -8.31 -0.92
N ILE A 45 -6.20 -8.14 0.23
CA ILE A 45 -6.77 -6.86 0.66
C ILE A 45 -5.66 -5.83 0.93
N GLY A 46 -4.58 -6.20 1.62
CA GLY A 46 -3.47 -5.30 1.93
C GLY A 46 -2.74 -4.79 0.68
N VAL A 47 -2.50 -5.68 -0.29
CA VAL A 47 -1.90 -5.31 -1.58
C VAL A 47 -2.90 -4.50 -2.42
N GLY A 48 -4.15 -4.95 -2.50
CA GLY A 48 -5.20 -4.28 -3.25
C GLY A 48 -5.45 -2.84 -2.75
N ALA A 49 -5.50 -2.65 -1.44
CA ALA A 49 -5.60 -1.33 -0.84
C ALA A 49 -4.38 -0.46 -1.17
N GLY A 50 -3.16 -1.01 -1.07
CA GLY A 50 -1.93 -0.28 -1.42
C GLY A 50 -1.89 0.21 -2.86
N LEU A 51 -2.36 -0.64 -3.79
CA LEU A 51 -2.42 -0.31 -5.21
C LEU A 51 -3.42 0.80 -5.53
N ILE A 52 -4.50 0.94 -4.73
CA ILE A 52 -5.49 2.01 -4.86
C ILE A 52 -4.99 3.29 -4.16
N ILE A 53 -4.35 3.16 -3.01
CA ILE A 53 -3.86 4.29 -2.22
C ILE A 53 -2.75 5.06 -2.95
N ALA A 54 -1.84 4.37 -3.63
CA ALA A 54 -0.76 5.00 -4.39
C ALA A 54 -1.23 6.03 -5.44
N PRO A 55 -2.15 5.70 -6.38
CA PRO A 55 -2.69 6.67 -7.33
C PRO A 55 -3.60 7.70 -6.68
N VAL A 56 -4.35 7.35 -5.62
CA VAL A 56 -5.19 8.32 -4.89
C VAL A 56 -4.34 9.41 -4.23
N ILE A 57 -3.23 9.06 -3.59
CA ILE A 57 -2.30 10.05 -3.01
C ILE A 57 -1.70 10.92 -4.12
N SER A 58 -1.33 10.32 -5.26
CA SER A 58 -0.80 11.08 -6.40
C SER A 58 -1.83 12.06 -6.99
N LEU A 59 -3.11 11.68 -6.98
CA LEU A 59 -4.24 12.52 -7.42
C LEU A 59 -4.49 13.69 -6.46
N PHE A 60 -4.55 13.42 -5.15
CA PHE A 60 -4.71 14.46 -4.12
C PHE A 60 -3.54 15.45 -4.12
N GLU A 61 -2.32 14.98 -4.34
CA GLU A 61 -1.15 15.85 -4.39
C GLU A 61 -1.07 16.65 -5.70
N LYS A 62 -1.85 16.28 -6.73
CA LYS A 62 -1.98 17.05 -7.97
C LYS A 62 -3.05 18.15 -7.87
N ASP A 63 -4.04 18.01 -6.99
CA ASP A 63 -5.10 19.00 -6.77
C ASP A 63 -4.63 20.22 -5.92
N GLN A 64 -3.52 20.06 -5.19
CA GLN A 64 -2.90 21.15 -4.41
C GLN A 64 -1.85 21.99 -5.17
N SER A 65 -1.58 21.73 -6.46
CA SER A 65 -0.63 22.51 -7.28
C SER A 65 -1.31 23.50 -8.22
#